data_AF-A0A914EBM6-F1
#
_entry.id   AF-A0A914EBM6-F1
#
_cell.length_a   1.000
_cell.length_b   1.000
_cell.length_c   1.000
_cell.angle_alpha   90.00
_cell.angle_beta   90.00
_cell.angle_gamma   90.00
#
_symmetry.space_group_name_H-M   'P 1'
#
loop_
_entity.id
_entity.type
_entity.pdbx_description
1 polymer ?
#
loop_
_entity_poly.entity_id
_entity_poly.type
_entity_poly.pdbx_seq_one_letter_code
_entity_poly.pdbx_strand_id
1 'polypeptide(L)'
;MKAKRPSLVIVDVRQIDNGEVIGREFVEGDVATAFLASLFDNNRQQVTVVFANGQVRGLEISTDDAPPEDAQRIIREFGLRKHNLLEELKNYEKPDQEDAERSQIPANTVLDCGLDLSLDKGLCLQLSVTNNIPIRSAVIFAEGVFPSESYVIHPNFVETSELAAYICPGKDMMTDLHIKVLVGFSYAKQLHVFEVTKVLPRFATYLYMDNLKEEPQSYVEFDLGFRPDNLKFMDWLLINFILSEDVLAPHFEDESGSFRILFMCMRNHEGLVIEIGPKGECVIRHNDIDACGGLLQSLAEALGITELKSSAHFPACLQIVQNVINTIDEKYEINDRLAAEWADRLNAVRETTVRAEDFLVLRNATNAKKLYVRMAILNREIVQQHAVRMNAREALLDSLKLLNVAIEQNARLRIGNAASELIKECRKAIVMENNLTLPKLLQYGV
;
A
#
# COMPACT_ATOMS: atom_id res chain seq x y z
N MET A 1 -7.83 28.28 22.41
CA MET A 1 -7.74 26.80 22.40
C MET A 1 -9.14 26.25 22.58
N LYS A 2 -9.80 25.77 21.52
CA LYS A 2 -11.04 25.00 21.66
C LYS A 2 -10.65 23.65 22.25
N ALA A 3 -11.12 23.34 23.46
CA ALA A 3 -10.97 22.01 24.03
C ALA A 3 -11.55 21.00 23.04
N LYS A 4 -10.71 20.10 22.53
CA LYS A 4 -11.12 18.95 21.73
C LYS A 4 -12.13 18.19 22.63
N ARG A 5 -13.39 18.06 22.20
CA ARG A 5 -14.36 17.21 22.91
C ARG A 5 -13.70 15.84 23.08
N PRO A 6 -13.82 15.17 24.24
CA PRO A 6 -13.29 13.82 24.39
C PRO A 6 -13.87 12.97 23.25
N SER A 7 -13.00 12.38 22.45
CA SER A 7 -13.39 11.38 21.46
C SER A 7 -14.00 10.22 22.25
N LEU A 8 -15.32 10.05 22.12
CA LEU A 8 -15.97 8.81 22.51
C LEU A 8 -15.55 7.77 21.50
N VAL A 9 -14.72 6.81 21.94
CA VAL A 9 -14.28 5.68 21.13
C VAL A 9 -15.17 4.49 21.48
N ILE A 10 -15.51 3.75 20.44
CA ILE A 10 -16.34 2.55 20.52
C ILE A 10 -15.40 1.35 20.46
N VAL A 11 -15.44 0.51 21.50
CA VAL A 11 -14.77 -0.79 21.50
C VAL A 11 -15.81 -1.83 21.12
N ASP A 12 -15.71 -2.35 19.90
CA ASP A 12 -16.56 -3.43 19.39
C ASP A 12 -15.85 -4.78 19.59
N VAL A 13 -16.46 -5.68 20.34
CA VAL A 13 -16.09 -7.11 20.40
C VAL A 13 -16.87 -7.84 19.32
N ARG A 14 -16.16 -8.46 18.38
CA ARG A 14 -16.76 -9.08 17.20
C ARG A 14 -16.53 -10.58 17.16
N GLN A 15 -17.49 -11.32 16.65
CA GLN A 15 -17.34 -12.73 16.35
C GLN A 15 -16.36 -12.92 15.19
N ILE A 16 -15.50 -13.93 15.27
CA ILE A 16 -14.47 -14.21 14.26
C ILE A 16 -15.10 -14.70 12.94
N ASP A 17 -16.19 -15.45 13.02
CA ASP A 17 -16.76 -16.14 11.85
C ASP A 17 -17.48 -15.21 10.88
N ASN A 18 -18.21 -14.21 11.39
CA ASN A 18 -19.06 -13.31 10.59
C ASN A 18 -18.79 -11.81 10.83
N GLY A 19 -17.92 -11.46 11.78
CA GLY A 19 -17.62 -10.06 12.13
C GLY A 19 -18.74 -9.31 12.83
N GLU A 20 -19.81 -10.00 13.27
CA GLU A 20 -20.93 -9.40 14.01
C GLU A 20 -20.49 -8.92 15.39
N VAL A 21 -21.02 -7.78 15.81
CA VAL A 21 -20.67 -7.16 17.10
C VAL A 21 -21.45 -7.85 18.22
N ILE A 22 -20.76 -8.62 19.04
CA ILE A 22 -21.28 -9.32 20.23
C ILE A 22 -21.40 -8.33 21.41
N GLY A 23 -20.43 -7.43 21.54
CA GLY A 23 -20.37 -6.47 22.65
C GLY A 23 -19.90 -5.12 22.17
N ARG A 24 -20.48 -4.06 22.73
CA ARG A 24 -20.10 -2.68 22.43
C ARG A 24 -19.94 -1.89 23.71
N GLU A 25 -18.76 -1.33 23.93
CA GLU A 25 -18.50 -0.40 25.03
C GLU A 25 -18.15 0.99 24.50
N PHE A 26 -18.74 2.01 25.11
CA PHE A 26 -18.42 3.41 24.83
C PHE A 26 -17.46 3.91 25.90
N VAL A 27 -16.30 4.40 25.47
CA VAL A 27 -15.27 4.88 26.41
C VAL A 27 -14.75 6.25 25.99
N GLU A 28 -14.46 7.10 26.97
CA GLU A 28 -13.86 8.41 26.76
C GLU A 28 -12.35 8.29 26.60
N GLY A 29 -11.84 8.68 25.43
CA GLY A 29 -10.42 8.70 25.10
C GLY A 29 -10.01 7.65 24.08
N ASP A 30 -8.83 7.86 23.48
CA ASP A 30 -8.31 6.98 22.43
C ASP A 30 -7.75 5.68 23.03
N VAL A 31 -8.00 4.54 22.39
CA VAL A 31 -7.45 3.25 22.81
C VAL A 31 -5.96 3.19 22.46
N ALA A 32 -5.11 2.91 23.45
CA ALA A 32 -3.67 2.78 23.24
C ALA A 32 -3.27 1.32 22.94
N THR A 33 -3.81 0.37 23.70
CA THR A 33 -3.58 -1.06 23.48
C THR A 33 -4.69 -1.91 24.13
N ALA A 34 -4.85 -3.14 23.65
CA ALA A 34 -5.72 -4.14 24.25
C ALA A 34 -5.00 -5.50 24.26
N PHE A 35 -5.12 -6.24 25.36
CA PHE A 35 -4.49 -7.55 25.52
C PHE A 35 -5.29 -8.44 26.48
N LEU A 36 -5.09 -9.74 26.38
CA LEU A 36 -5.66 -10.70 27.33
C LEU A 36 -4.80 -10.78 28.58
N ALA A 37 -5.38 -10.49 29.73
CA ALA A 37 -4.72 -10.63 31.02
C ALA A 37 -5.71 -10.98 32.14
N SER A 38 -5.19 -11.66 33.15
CA SER A 38 -5.90 -12.03 34.36
C SER A 38 -5.48 -11.06 35.48
N LEU A 39 -5.99 -9.83 35.43
CA LEU A 39 -5.57 -8.76 36.37
C LEU A 39 -6.33 -8.77 37.70
N PHE A 40 -7.59 -9.19 37.70
CA PHE A 40 -8.47 -9.11 38.87
C PHE A 40 -8.80 -10.47 39.48
N ASP A 41 -8.89 -11.52 38.67
CA ASP A 41 -9.20 -12.88 39.14
C ASP A 41 -8.29 -13.90 38.45
N ASN A 42 -7.38 -14.52 39.22
CA ASN A 42 -6.27 -15.36 38.74
C ASN A 42 -6.68 -16.54 37.84
N ASN A 43 -7.97 -16.85 37.77
CA ASN A 43 -8.52 -18.00 37.04
C ASN A 43 -9.28 -17.62 35.76
N ARG A 44 -9.44 -16.33 35.43
CA ARG A 44 -10.17 -15.91 34.21
C ARG A 44 -9.39 -14.87 33.42
N GLN A 45 -9.14 -15.16 32.15
CA GLN A 45 -8.59 -14.19 31.22
C GLN A 45 -9.65 -13.14 30.88
N GLN A 46 -9.26 -11.87 30.98
CA GLN A 46 -10.12 -10.72 30.67
C GLN A 46 -9.46 -9.92 29.55
N VAL A 47 -10.29 -9.29 28.72
CA VAL A 47 -9.77 -8.36 27.71
C VAL A 47 -9.48 -7.04 28.43
N THR A 48 -8.21 -6.75 28.66
CA THR A 48 -7.75 -5.51 29.28
C THR A 48 -7.51 -4.47 28.20
N VAL A 49 -8.23 -3.36 28.27
CA VAL A 49 -8.08 -2.21 27.37
C VAL A 49 -7.39 -1.07 28.13
N VAL A 50 -6.27 -0.60 27.60
CA VAL A 50 -5.51 0.53 28.12
C VAL A 50 -5.74 1.73 27.21
N PHE A 51 -6.17 2.83 27.81
CA PHE A 51 -6.49 4.07 27.11
C PHE A 51 -5.32 5.05 27.16
N ALA A 52 -5.24 5.94 26.18
CA ALA A 52 -4.20 6.96 26.07
C ALA A 52 -4.20 7.95 27.25
N ASN A 53 -5.33 8.07 27.96
CA ASN A 53 -5.46 8.87 29.18
C ASN A 53 -4.95 8.14 30.45
N GLY A 54 -4.45 6.91 30.33
CA GLY A 54 -3.97 6.09 31.44
C GLY A 54 -5.05 5.31 32.19
N GLN A 55 -6.32 5.40 31.78
CA GLN A 55 -7.37 4.53 32.30
C GLN A 55 -7.13 3.10 31.79
N VAL A 56 -7.49 2.12 32.62
CA VAL A 56 -7.43 0.69 32.28
C VAL A 56 -8.77 0.07 32.64
N ARG A 57 -9.39 -0.64 31.68
CA ARG A 57 -10.64 -1.37 31.90
C ARG A 57 -10.45 -2.84 31.57
N GLY A 58 -10.97 -3.71 32.43
CA GLY A 58 -11.08 -5.14 32.18
C GLY A 58 -12.49 -5.46 31.68
N LEU A 59 -12.59 -6.06 30.50
CA LEU A 59 -13.82 -6.57 29.93
C LEU A 59 -13.87 -8.08 30.15
N GLU A 60 -14.84 -8.52 30.95
CA GLU A 60 -15.18 -9.92 31.13
C GLU A 60 -16.28 -10.31 30.15
N ILE A 61 -16.00 -11.30 29.31
CA ILE A 61 -17.01 -11.86 28.40
C ILE A 61 -17.77 -12.93 29.17
N SER A 62 -18.98 -12.61 29.62
CA SER A 62 -19.90 -13.60 30.18
C SER A 62 -20.63 -14.33 29.04
N THR A 63 -20.55 -15.65 29.01
CA THR A 63 -21.30 -16.50 28.06
C THR A 63 -22.71 -16.85 28.54
N ASP A 64 -23.06 -16.46 29.78
CA ASP A 64 -24.20 -17.04 30.50
C ASP A 64 -25.55 -16.31 30.33
N ASP A 65 -25.61 -15.23 29.54
CA ASP A 65 -26.89 -14.63 29.16
C ASP A 65 -26.78 -14.10 27.74
N ALA A 66 -27.40 -14.77 26.76
CA ALA A 66 -27.76 -14.11 25.51
C ALA A 66 -28.84 -13.08 25.88
N PRO A 67 -28.55 -11.77 25.88
CA PRO A 67 -29.52 -10.81 26.36
C PRO A 67 -30.77 -10.82 25.45
N PRO A 68 -31.97 -10.59 26.01
CA PRO A 68 -33.21 -10.50 25.22
C PRO A 68 -33.19 -9.38 24.16
N GLU A 69 -32.21 -8.47 24.23
CA GLU A 69 -31.95 -7.43 23.22
C GLU A 69 -31.51 -8.01 21.88
N ASP A 70 -30.78 -9.13 21.85
CA ASP A 70 -30.36 -9.76 20.59
C ASP A 70 -31.56 -10.33 19.84
N ALA A 71 -32.48 -10.99 20.56
CA ALA A 71 -33.72 -11.48 19.98
C ALA A 71 -34.56 -10.31 19.41
N GLN A 72 -34.65 -9.18 20.10
CA GLN A 72 -35.39 -8.00 19.62
C GLN A 72 -34.69 -7.31 18.44
N ARG A 73 -33.36 -7.22 18.42
CA ARG A 73 -32.58 -6.68 17.29
C ARG A 73 -32.76 -7.55 16.05
N ILE A 74 -32.66 -8.87 16.22
CA ILE A 74 -32.90 -9.85 15.16
C ILE A 74 -34.34 -9.73 14.64
N ILE A 75 -35.35 -9.67 15.51
CA ILE A 75 -36.75 -9.48 15.12
C ILE A 75 -36.93 -8.16 14.34
N ARG A 76 -36.28 -7.08 14.77
CA ARG A 76 -36.34 -5.78 14.08
C ARG A 76 -35.66 -5.83 12.71
N GLU A 77 -34.51 -6.47 12.61
CA GLU A 77 -33.78 -6.62 11.36
C GLU A 77 -34.56 -7.47 10.34
N PHE A 78 -35.11 -8.61 10.79
CA PHE A 78 -36.03 -9.39 9.95
C PHE A 78 -37.30 -8.63 9.61
N GLY A 79 -37.83 -7.81 10.53
CA GLY A 79 -38.96 -6.92 10.27
C GLY A 79 -38.67 -5.90 9.17
N LEU A 80 -37.48 -5.27 9.22
CA LEU A 80 -37.01 -4.33 8.19
C LEU A 80 -36.78 -5.04 6.86
N ARG A 81 -36.13 -6.20 6.86
CA ARG A 81 -35.89 -6.99 5.64
C ARG A 81 -37.20 -7.43 4.99
N LYS A 82 -38.17 -7.88 5.81
CA LYS A 82 -39.54 -8.19 5.34
C LYS A 82 -40.21 -6.95 4.75
N HIS A 83 -40.09 -5.80 5.40
CA HIS A 83 -40.65 -4.56 4.88
C HIS A 83 -40.05 -4.18 3.52
N ASN A 84 -38.71 -4.21 3.38
CA ASN A 84 -38.02 -3.92 2.13
C ASN A 84 -38.44 -4.88 1.01
N LEU A 85 -38.54 -6.18 1.29
CA LEU A 85 -38.99 -7.18 0.32
C LEU A 85 -40.46 -6.97 -0.08
N LEU A 86 -41.33 -6.55 0.85
CA LEU A 86 -42.71 -6.21 0.53
C LEU A 86 -42.80 -4.95 -0.34
N GLU A 87 -41.93 -3.96 -0.12
CA GLU A 87 -41.86 -2.78 -1.00
C GLU A 87 -41.34 -3.14 -2.39
N GLU A 88 -40.34 -4.03 -2.48
CA GLU A 88 -39.81 -4.54 -3.73
C GLU A 88 -40.89 -5.31 -4.52
N LEU A 89 -41.63 -6.21 -3.84
CA LEU A 89 -42.74 -6.93 -4.42
C LEU A 89 -43.86 -5.97 -4.90
N LYS A 90 -44.19 -4.96 -4.10
CA LYS A 90 -45.13 -3.90 -4.49
C LYS A 90 -44.65 -3.11 -5.71
N ASN A 91 -43.34 -2.98 -5.91
CA ASN A 91 -42.79 -2.35 -7.11
C ASN A 91 -42.92 -3.25 -8.34
N TYR A 92 -42.79 -4.58 -8.20
CA TYR A 92 -43.03 -5.54 -9.28
C TYR A 92 -44.51 -5.71 -9.64
N GLU A 93 -45.43 -5.56 -8.68
CA GLU A 93 -46.88 -5.72 -8.90
C GLU A 93 -47.57 -4.49 -9.51
N LYS A 94 -46.91 -3.32 -9.51
CA LYS A 94 -47.47 -2.12 -10.15
C LYS A 94 -47.58 -2.38 -11.66
N PRO A 95 -48.78 -2.32 -12.24
CA PRO A 95 -48.91 -2.39 -13.70
C PRO A 95 -48.22 -1.18 -14.33
N ASP A 96 -47.72 -1.33 -15.56
CA ASP A 96 -47.17 -0.25 -16.38
C ASP A 96 -48.26 0.83 -16.59
N GLN A 97 -48.38 1.76 -15.63
CA GLN A 97 -49.30 2.88 -15.70
C GLN A 97 -48.67 3.98 -16.58
N GLU A 98 -49.44 4.43 -17.56
CA GLU A 98 -49.10 5.37 -18.63
C GLU A 98 -48.49 6.72 -18.16
N ASP A 99 -48.63 7.09 -16.88
CA ASP A 99 -48.03 8.31 -16.31
C ASP A 99 -46.53 8.19 -15.96
N ALA A 100 -45.94 6.98 -16.02
CA ALA A 100 -44.54 6.71 -15.73
C ALA A 100 -43.59 6.77 -16.96
N GLU A 101 -44.15 6.96 -18.17
CA GLU A 101 -43.41 6.88 -19.44
C GLU A 101 -42.25 7.86 -19.58
N ARG A 102 -42.23 8.96 -18.82
CA ARG A 102 -41.16 9.96 -18.97
C ARG A 102 -39.89 9.62 -18.20
N SER A 103 -39.94 8.88 -17.09
CA SER A 103 -38.75 8.63 -16.26
C SER A 103 -38.29 7.16 -16.26
N GLN A 104 -38.94 6.30 -17.04
CA GLN A 104 -38.59 4.89 -17.11
C GLN A 104 -37.45 4.65 -18.10
N ILE A 105 -36.42 3.95 -17.62
CA ILE A 105 -35.35 3.40 -18.43
C ILE A 105 -35.86 2.11 -19.09
N PRO A 106 -35.65 1.91 -20.41
CA PRO A 106 -35.91 0.64 -21.07
C PRO A 106 -35.29 -0.55 -20.33
N ALA A 107 -36.06 -1.63 -20.15
CA ALA A 107 -35.62 -2.82 -19.41
C ALA A 107 -34.44 -3.55 -20.05
N ASN A 108 -34.22 -3.35 -21.36
CA ASN A 108 -33.08 -3.90 -22.10
C ASN A 108 -31.82 -3.02 -22.03
N THR A 109 -31.78 -2.03 -21.13
CA THR A 109 -30.60 -1.20 -20.92
C THR A 109 -29.50 -1.99 -20.23
N VAL A 110 -28.40 -2.17 -20.95
CA VAL A 110 -27.16 -2.79 -20.47
C VAL A 110 -26.08 -1.72 -20.30
N LEU A 111 -25.33 -1.83 -19.21
CA LEU A 111 -24.08 -1.13 -18.95
C LEU A 111 -22.92 -2.00 -19.47
N ASP A 112 -22.14 -1.46 -20.39
CA ASP A 112 -20.85 -2.01 -20.79
C ASP A 112 -19.71 -1.27 -20.09
N CYS A 113 -18.68 -2.03 -19.74
CA CYS A 113 -17.57 -1.58 -18.93
C CYS A 113 -16.27 -2.23 -19.41
N GLY A 114 -15.39 -1.40 -19.97
CA GLY A 114 -14.10 -1.81 -20.51
C GLY A 114 -12.93 -1.12 -19.80
N LEU A 115 -11.78 -1.80 -19.78
CA LEU A 115 -10.50 -1.20 -19.41
C LEU A 115 -9.68 -1.07 -20.68
N ASP A 116 -9.13 0.11 -20.91
CA ASP A 116 -8.29 0.43 -22.05
C ASP A 116 -7.05 1.19 -21.58
N LEU A 117 -5.96 1.04 -22.32
CA LEU A 117 -4.67 1.64 -21.98
C LEU A 117 -4.13 2.37 -23.21
N SER A 118 -3.91 3.67 -23.08
CA SER A 118 -3.46 4.51 -24.19
C SER A 118 -2.23 5.33 -23.80
N LEU A 119 -1.38 5.60 -24.80
CA LEU A 119 -0.12 6.32 -24.60
C LEU A 119 -0.31 7.78 -24.16
N ASP A 120 -1.36 8.45 -24.65
CA ASP A 120 -1.60 9.86 -24.35
C ASP A 120 -2.35 10.08 -23.02
N LYS A 121 -3.17 9.10 -22.64
CA LYS A 121 -4.19 9.23 -21.60
C LYS A 121 -3.98 8.30 -20.40
N GLY A 122 -3.07 7.32 -20.52
CA GLY A 122 -2.85 6.29 -19.52
C GLY A 122 -4.00 5.28 -19.46
N LEU A 123 -4.16 4.67 -18.30
CA LEU A 123 -5.19 3.66 -18.03
C LEU A 123 -6.55 4.34 -17.89
N CYS A 124 -7.51 3.87 -18.67
CA CYS A 124 -8.85 4.41 -18.78
C CYS A 124 -9.90 3.32 -18.56
N LEU A 125 -10.82 3.56 -17.65
CA LEU A 125 -12.04 2.78 -17.50
C LEU A 125 -13.14 3.46 -18.35
N GLN A 126 -13.61 2.75 -19.37
CA GLN A 126 -14.67 3.18 -20.27
C GLN A 126 -16.00 2.59 -19.81
N LEU A 127 -16.99 3.44 -19.63
CA LEU A 127 -18.35 3.08 -19.27
C LEU A 127 -19.27 3.54 -20.39
N SER A 128 -20.07 2.63 -20.95
CA SER A 128 -21.08 2.96 -21.96
C SER A 128 -22.41 2.32 -21.62
N VAL A 129 -23.49 3.06 -21.83
CA VAL A 129 -24.86 2.60 -21.57
C VAL A 129 -25.64 2.59 -22.87
N THR A 130 -26.30 1.46 -23.13
CA THR A 130 -27.14 1.27 -24.32
C THR A 130 -28.41 2.14 -24.27
N ASN A 131 -29.14 2.25 -25.39
CA ASN A 131 -30.38 3.03 -25.50
C ASN A 131 -30.22 4.55 -25.30
N ASN A 132 -29.00 5.11 -25.47
CA ASN A 132 -28.69 6.53 -25.33
C ASN A 132 -29.12 7.15 -24.00
N ILE A 133 -29.05 6.36 -22.92
CA ILE A 133 -29.45 6.84 -21.61
C ILE A 133 -28.26 7.51 -20.94
N PRO A 134 -28.40 8.75 -20.45
CA PRO A 134 -27.27 9.46 -19.91
C PRO A 134 -26.80 8.88 -18.58
N ILE A 135 -25.48 8.81 -18.44
CA ILE A 135 -24.79 8.52 -17.19
C ILE A 135 -24.73 9.81 -16.40
N ARG A 136 -25.38 9.84 -15.23
CA ARG A 136 -25.40 11.01 -14.35
C ARG A 136 -24.17 11.10 -13.47
N SER A 137 -23.71 9.96 -12.96
CA SER A 137 -22.45 9.85 -12.23
C SER A 137 -22.01 8.40 -12.16
N ALA A 138 -20.70 8.21 -11.95
CA ALA A 138 -20.13 6.91 -11.63
C ALA A 138 -19.34 7.03 -10.33
N VAL A 139 -19.49 6.04 -9.45
CA VAL A 139 -18.73 5.90 -8.21
C VAL A 139 -17.93 4.61 -8.31
N ILE A 140 -16.61 4.72 -8.22
CA ILE A 140 -15.69 3.59 -8.32
C ILE A 140 -15.07 3.38 -6.94
N PHE A 141 -15.25 2.20 -6.37
CA PHE A 141 -14.63 1.79 -5.12
C PHE A 141 -13.49 0.82 -5.41
N ALA A 142 -12.32 1.09 -4.84
CA ALA A 142 -11.15 0.23 -4.97
C ALA A 142 -10.18 0.49 -3.81
N GLU A 143 -9.64 -0.58 -3.23
CA GLU A 143 -8.65 -0.49 -2.17
C GLU A 143 -7.24 -0.27 -2.75
N GLY A 144 -6.52 0.74 -2.24
CA GLY A 144 -5.12 1.00 -2.62
C GLY A 144 -4.89 1.63 -3.99
N VAL A 145 -5.96 1.86 -4.78
CA VAL A 145 -5.88 2.51 -6.10
C VAL A 145 -6.06 4.04 -5.99
N PHE A 146 -7.00 4.48 -5.15
CA PHE A 146 -7.29 5.90 -4.96
C PHE A 146 -6.77 6.40 -3.60
N PRO A 147 -6.56 7.73 -3.42
CA PRO A 147 -6.18 8.30 -2.13
C PRO A 147 -7.22 8.09 -1.01
N SER A 148 -8.46 7.80 -1.39
CA SER A 148 -9.61 7.51 -0.51
C SER A 148 -10.29 6.21 -0.95
N GLU A 149 -11.35 5.78 -0.26
CA GLU A 149 -12.07 4.53 -0.57
C GLU A 149 -12.79 4.53 -1.94
N SER A 150 -13.13 5.72 -2.45
CA SER A 150 -13.89 5.87 -3.67
C SER A 150 -13.41 7.03 -4.53
N TYR A 151 -13.72 6.94 -5.82
CA TYR A 151 -13.52 7.97 -6.83
C TYR A 151 -14.85 8.23 -7.53
N VAL A 152 -15.31 9.49 -7.47
CA VAL A 152 -16.62 9.90 -8.00
C VAL A 152 -16.43 10.78 -9.22
N ILE A 153 -17.14 10.44 -10.29
CA ILE A 153 -17.12 11.16 -11.56
C ILE A 153 -18.53 11.64 -11.85
N HIS A 154 -18.65 12.92 -12.16
CA HIS A 154 -19.93 13.55 -12.49
C HIS A 154 -19.74 14.42 -13.75
N PRO A 155 -20.31 14.04 -14.91
CA PRO A 155 -20.32 14.89 -16.10
C PRO A 155 -21.19 16.14 -15.83
N ASN A 156 -20.53 17.29 -15.67
CA ASN A 156 -21.20 18.49 -15.13
C ASN A 156 -22.15 19.21 -16.10
N PHE A 157 -22.11 18.94 -17.41
CA PHE A 157 -22.83 19.80 -18.38
C PHE A 157 -23.39 19.12 -19.63
N VAL A 158 -22.91 17.94 -20.02
CA VAL A 158 -23.38 17.24 -21.23
C VAL A 158 -23.93 15.89 -20.81
N GLU A 159 -25.19 15.63 -21.20
CA GLU A 159 -25.78 14.30 -21.10
C GLU A 159 -25.07 13.38 -22.08
N THR A 160 -24.29 12.44 -21.56
CA THR A 160 -23.59 11.43 -22.36
C THR A 160 -23.94 10.04 -21.84
N SER A 161 -24.19 9.12 -22.75
CA SER A 161 -24.29 7.68 -22.45
C SER A 161 -22.93 7.02 -22.29
N GLU A 162 -21.85 7.77 -22.49
CA GLU A 162 -20.46 7.33 -22.39
C GLU A 162 -19.72 8.19 -21.36
N LEU A 163 -18.89 7.54 -20.56
CA LEU A 163 -18.05 8.16 -19.55
C LEU A 163 -16.69 7.46 -19.52
N ALA A 164 -15.63 8.26 -19.45
CA ALA A 164 -14.26 7.78 -19.33
C ALA A 164 -13.65 8.23 -18.00
N ALA A 165 -13.01 7.31 -17.30
CA ALA A 165 -12.38 7.53 -16.01
C ALA A 165 -10.90 7.16 -16.09
N TYR A 166 -10.01 8.13 -15.90
CA TYR A 166 -8.57 7.86 -15.88
C TYR A 166 -8.13 7.40 -14.49
N ILE A 167 -7.45 6.27 -14.43
CA ILE A 167 -7.00 5.64 -13.19
C ILE A 167 -5.47 5.56 -13.23
N CYS A 168 -4.81 6.03 -12.17
CA CYS A 168 -3.35 5.96 -12.05
C CYS A 168 -2.98 5.21 -10.77
N PRO A 169 -2.92 3.86 -10.80
CA PRO A 169 -2.51 3.07 -9.64
C PRO A 169 -1.10 3.44 -9.21
N GLY A 170 -0.87 3.61 -7.90
CA GLY A 170 0.46 3.93 -7.37
C GLY A 170 1.43 2.75 -7.39
N LYS A 171 0.92 1.52 -7.41
CA LYS A 171 1.66 0.26 -7.33
C LYS A 171 1.05 -0.80 -8.25
N ASP A 172 1.86 -1.78 -8.63
CA ASP A 172 1.42 -2.94 -9.40
C ASP A 172 0.70 -3.93 -8.47
N MET A 173 -0.62 -3.87 -8.45
CA MET A 173 -1.47 -4.72 -7.62
C MET A 173 -2.75 -5.10 -8.35
N MET A 174 -3.21 -6.33 -8.11
CA MET A 174 -4.49 -6.79 -8.61
C MET A 174 -5.57 -6.37 -7.61
N THR A 175 -6.59 -5.65 -8.08
CA THR A 175 -7.66 -5.11 -7.22
C THR A 175 -9.00 -5.16 -7.93
N ASP A 176 -10.07 -5.45 -7.18
CA ASP A 176 -11.43 -5.36 -7.69
C ASP A 176 -11.92 -3.90 -7.69
N LEU A 177 -12.40 -3.44 -8.85
CA LEU A 177 -13.08 -2.17 -9.02
C LEU A 177 -14.58 -2.42 -8.92
N HIS A 178 -15.19 -2.02 -7.80
CA HIS A 178 -16.65 -2.04 -7.66
C HIS A 178 -17.22 -0.71 -8.14
N ILE A 179 -17.95 -0.75 -9.24
CA ILE A 179 -18.41 0.44 -9.95
C ILE A 179 -19.92 0.53 -9.82
N LYS A 180 -20.40 1.66 -9.33
CA LYS A 180 -21.82 2.01 -9.26
C LYS A 180 -22.10 3.15 -10.22
N VAL A 181 -22.85 2.88 -11.28
CA VAL A 181 -23.19 3.86 -12.31
C VAL A 181 -24.64 4.30 -12.13
N LEU A 182 -24.83 5.59 -11.89
CA LEU A 182 -26.13 6.23 -11.78
C LEU A 182 -26.56 6.66 -13.18
N VAL A 183 -27.65 6.08 -13.66
CA VAL A 183 -28.16 6.26 -15.02
C VAL A 183 -29.56 6.84 -14.96
N GLY A 184 -29.84 7.82 -15.84
CA GLY A 184 -31.16 8.43 -15.99
C GLY A 184 -31.10 9.87 -16.48
N PHE A 185 -32.19 10.33 -17.08
CA PHE A 185 -32.29 11.67 -17.67
C PHE A 185 -32.26 12.79 -16.61
N SER A 186 -31.79 13.99 -16.97
CA SER A 186 -31.64 15.11 -16.03
C SER A 186 -32.93 15.56 -15.35
N TYR A 187 -34.09 15.29 -15.96
CA TYR A 187 -35.40 15.63 -15.41
C TYR A 187 -35.98 14.52 -14.52
N ALA A 188 -35.36 13.34 -14.46
CA ALA A 188 -35.79 12.25 -13.61
C ALA A 188 -35.43 12.53 -12.15
N LYS A 189 -36.38 12.30 -11.23
CA LYS A 189 -36.17 12.44 -9.78
C LYS A 189 -35.55 11.21 -9.14
N GLN A 190 -35.64 10.07 -9.83
CA GLN A 190 -35.08 8.79 -9.42
C GLN A 190 -34.18 8.29 -10.55
N LEU A 191 -33.00 7.82 -10.18
CA LEU A 191 -32.00 7.27 -11.09
C LEU A 191 -31.87 5.78 -10.81
N HIS A 192 -31.54 5.01 -11.84
CA HIS A 192 -31.18 3.61 -11.67
C HIS A 192 -29.70 3.50 -11.34
N VAL A 193 -29.35 2.56 -10.48
CA VAL A 193 -27.96 2.25 -10.13
C VAL A 193 -27.61 0.90 -10.71
N PHE A 194 -26.70 0.89 -11.68
CA PHE A 194 -26.09 -0.34 -12.17
C PHE A 194 -24.83 -0.62 -11.36
N GLU A 195 -24.68 -1.85 -10.88
CA GLU A 195 -23.50 -2.30 -10.16
C GLU A 195 -22.72 -3.29 -11.04
N VAL A 196 -21.45 -2.99 -11.28
CA VAL A 196 -20.54 -3.86 -12.04
C VAL A 196 -19.22 -3.98 -11.28
N THR A 197 -18.65 -5.17 -11.26
CA THR A 197 -17.30 -5.39 -10.72
C THR A 197 -16.35 -5.72 -11.86
N LYS A 198 -15.23 -5.03 -11.92
CA LYS A 198 -14.15 -5.31 -12.88
C LYS A 198 -12.84 -5.51 -12.15
N VAL A 199 -12.11 -6.54 -12.51
CA VAL A 199 -10.78 -6.80 -11.96
C VAL A 199 -9.78 -5.90 -12.68
N LEU A 200 -8.98 -5.16 -11.92
CA LEU A 200 -7.81 -4.47 -12.42
C LEU A 200 -6.61 -5.43 -12.39
N PRO A 201 -5.99 -5.75 -13.54
CA PRO A 201 -4.81 -6.61 -13.59
C PRO A 201 -3.60 -6.01 -12.84
N ARG A 202 -2.70 -6.88 -12.36
CA ARG A 202 -1.54 -6.47 -11.55
C ARG A 202 -0.64 -5.46 -12.28
N PHE A 203 -0.41 -5.66 -13.58
CA PHE A 203 0.46 -4.82 -14.42
C PHE A 203 -0.37 -3.98 -15.41
N ALA A 204 -1.51 -3.47 -14.97
CA ALA A 204 -2.43 -2.68 -15.80
C ALA A 204 -1.84 -1.37 -16.35
N THR A 205 -0.70 -0.89 -15.84
CA THR A 205 -0.04 0.33 -16.33
C THR A 205 0.94 0.10 -17.48
N TYR A 206 1.14 -1.14 -17.91
CA TYR A 206 2.12 -1.50 -18.94
C TYR A 206 1.43 -1.67 -20.30
N LEU A 207 1.72 -0.76 -21.22
CA LEU A 207 1.16 -0.74 -22.57
C LEU A 207 2.03 -1.57 -23.50
N TYR A 208 1.43 -2.52 -24.21
CA TYR A 208 2.15 -3.27 -25.25
C TYR A 208 2.66 -2.34 -26.36
N MET A 209 3.87 -2.58 -26.83
CA MET A 209 4.52 -1.82 -27.90
C MET A 209 5.16 -2.78 -28.89
N ASP A 210 5.01 -2.53 -30.19
CA ASP A 210 5.73 -3.32 -31.22
C ASP A 210 7.23 -3.06 -31.20
N ASN A 211 7.64 -1.82 -30.86
CA ASN A 211 9.04 -1.42 -30.78
C ASN A 211 9.25 -0.38 -29.67
N LEU A 212 10.37 -0.51 -28.96
CA LEU A 212 10.85 0.49 -28.00
C LEU A 212 11.86 1.43 -28.67
N LYS A 213 11.83 2.70 -28.28
CA LYS A 213 12.81 3.70 -28.76
C LYS A 213 14.19 3.49 -28.14
N GLU A 214 14.22 3.11 -26.86
CA GLU A 214 15.43 2.84 -26.09
C GLU A 214 15.19 1.59 -25.25
N GLU A 215 16.13 0.65 -25.29
CA GLU A 215 16.06 -0.55 -24.46
C GLU A 215 16.65 -0.27 -23.06
N PRO A 216 16.04 -0.82 -21.99
CA PRO A 216 16.55 -0.66 -20.64
C PRO A 216 17.95 -1.26 -20.48
N GLN A 217 18.83 -0.56 -19.77
CA GLN A 217 20.18 -1.06 -19.48
C GLN A 217 20.19 -2.12 -18.37
N SER A 218 19.20 -2.05 -17.47
CA SER A 218 19.10 -2.95 -16.33
C SER A 218 18.29 -4.18 -16.68
N TYR A 219 18.70 -5.34 -16.16
CA TYR A 219 18.07 -6.61 -16.46
C TYR A 219 18.22 -7.63 -15.33
N VAL A 220 17.36 -8.65 -15.38
CA VAL A 220 17.41 -9.83 -14.53
C VAL A 220 17.38 -11.06 -15.43
N GLU A 221 18.36 -11.93 -15.24
CA GLU A 221 18.50 -13.20 -15.93
C GLU A 221 18.26 -14.34 -14.94
N PHE A 222 17.49 -15.32 -15.36
CA PHE A 222 17.25 -16.55 -14.61
C PHE A 222 16.95 -17.69 -15.58
N ASP A 223 17.15 -18.91 -15.11
CA ASP A 223 16.87 -20.11 -15.90
C ASP A 223 15.77 -20.90 -15.20
N LEU A 224 14.70 -21.19 -15.94
CA LEU A 224 13.61 -22.04 -15.47
C LEU A 224 14.00 -23.52 -15.50
N GLY A 225 15.02 -23.90 -16.28
CA GLY A 225 15.46 -25.30 -16.48
C GLY A 225 14.49 -26.14 -17.32
N PHE A 226 13.36 -25.57 -17.73
CA PHE A 226 12.39 -26.14 -18.65
C PHE A 226 11.79 -25.03 -19.51
N ARG A 227 11.27 -25.40 -20.68
CA ARG A 227 10.49 -24.48 -21.49
C ARG A 227 9.08 -24.37 -20.88
N PRO A 228 8.62 -23.18 -20.47
CA PRO A 228 7.27 -23.01 -19.95
C PRO A 228 6.24 -23.38 -21.02
N ASP A 229 5.15 -24.03 -20.60
CA ASP A 229 4.02 -24.32 -21.49
C ASP A 229 3.51 -22.99 -22.08
N ASN A 230 3.60 -22.83 -23.41
CA ASN A 230 3.21 -21.60 -24.10
C ASN A 230 1.81 -21.11 -23.68
N LEU A 231 0.87 -22.05 -23.50
CA LEU A 231 -0.51 -21.76 -23.08
C LEU A 231 -0.57 -21.14 -21.67
N LYS A 232 0.12 -21.72 -20.68
CA LYS A 232 0.13 -21.20 -19.31
C LYS A 232 0.77 -19.82 -19.22
N PHE A 233 1.81 -19.60 -20.02
CA PHE A 233 2.49 -18.32 -20.07
C PHE A 233 1.62 -17.24 -20.76
N MET A 234 0.90 -17.60 -21.82
CA MET A 234 -0.11 -16.74 -22.45
C MET A 234 -1.24 -16.41 -21.46
N ASP A 235 -1.76 -17.40 -20.73
CA ASP A 235 -2.78 -17.19 -19.70
C ASP A 235 -2.28 -16.22 -18.62
N TRP A 236 -1.02 -16.38 -18.17
CA TRP A 236 -0.40 -15.45 -17.21
C TRP A 236 -0.32 -14.02 -17.76
N LEU A 237 0.05 -13.83 -19.03
CA LEU A 237 0.08 -12.50 -19.65
C LEU A 237 -1.31 -11.88 -19.72
N LEU A 238 -2.33 -12.62 -20.18
CA LEU A 238 -3.71 -12.15 -20.30
C LEU A 238 -4.37 -11.82 -18.96
N ILE A 239 -4.00 -12.54 -17.90
CA ILE A 239 -4.53 -12.29 -16.54
C ILE A 239 -3.86 -11.05 -15.92
N ASN A 240 -2.57 -10.83 -16.16
CA ASN A 240 -1.80 -9.80 -15.46
C ASN A 240 -1.64 -8.48 -16.22
N PHE A 241 -1.84 -8.47 -17.54
CA PHE A 241 -1.74 -7.29 -18.40
C PHE A 241 -3.04 -7.04 -19.16
N ILE A 242 -3.24 -5.79 -19.62
CA ILE A 242 -4.36 -5.44 -20.49
C ILE A 242 -3.93 -5.74 -21.93
N LEU A 243 -4.24 -6.95 -22.41
CA LEU A 243 -3.85 -7.45 -23.73
C LEU A 243 -5.01 -8.19 -24.41
N SER A 244 -4.97 -8.27 -25.74
CA SER A 244 -5.84 -9.14 -26.53
C SER A 244 -5.07 -10.38 -27.00
N GLU A 245 -5.79 -11.50 -27.15
CA GLU A 245 -5.24 -12.76 -27.67
C GLU A 245 -4.64 -12.58 -29.08
N ASP A 246 -5.26 -11.74 -29.91
CA ASP A 246 -4.81 -11.44 -31.28
C ASP A 246 -3.38 -10.86 -31.33
N VAL A 247 -2.98 -10.10 -30.30
CA VAL A 247 -1.64 -9.50 -30.21
C VAL A 247 -0.61 -10.55 -29.77
N LEU A 248 -1.01 -11.53 -28.96
CA LEU A 248 -0.11 -12.54 -28.40
C LEU A 248 0.10 -13.74 -29.33
N ALA A 249 -0.94 -14.18 -30.04
CA ALA A 249 -0.91 -15.36 -30.91
C ALA A 249 0.32 -15.44 -31.84
N PRO A 250 0.71 -14.37 -32.56
CA PRO A 250 1.86 -14.41 -33.48
C PRO A 250 3.18 -14.76 -32.77
N HIS A 251 3.36 -14.32 -31.52
CA HIS A 251 4.60 -14.54 -30.77
C HIS A 251 4.76 -15.98 -30.27
N PHE A 252 3.68 -16.78 -30.26
CA PHE A 252 3.70 -18.19 -29.83
C PHE A 252 3.70 -19.18 -30.99
N GLU A 253 3.43 -18.72 -32.21
CA GLU A 253 3.46 -19.52 -33.44
C GLU A 253 4.86 -19.63 -34.06
N ASP A 254 5.82 -18.83 -33.59
CA ASP A 254 7.20 -18.85 -34.08
C ASP A 254 7.92 -20.19 -33.81
N GLU A 255 8.39 -20.83 -34.88
CA GLU A 255 9.15 -22.10 -34.85
C GLU A 255 10.52 -21.98 -34.14
N SER A 256 11.00 -20.75 -33.92
CA SER A 256 12.28 -20.45 -33.25
C SER A 256 12.29 -20.87 -31.77
N GLY A 257 11.11 -20.95 -31.16
CA GLY A 257 10.95 -21.28 -29.75
C GLY A 257 11.43 -20.19 -28.78
N SER A 258 11.81 -19.02 -29.28
CA SER A 258 12.10 -17.84 -28.48
C SER A 258 10.92 -16.88 -28.50
N PHE A 259 10.52 -16.37 -27.33
CA PHE A 259 9.45 -15.41 -27.17
C PHE A 259 10.02 -14.06 -26.73
N ARG A 260 9.55 -12.96 -27.31
CA ARG A 260 9.96 -11.60 -26.95
C ARG A 260 8.77 -10.65 -27.01
N ILE A 261 8.45 -10.01 -25.90
CA ILE A 261 7.39 -9.01 -25.81
C ILE A 261 7.90 -7.72 -25.19
N LEU A 262 7.40 -6.59 -25.68
CA LEU A 262 7.81 -5.27 -25.23
C LEU A 262 6.60 -4.48 -24.71
N PHE A 263 6.82 -3.79 -23.61
CA PHE A 263 5.86 -2.91 -22.98
C PHE A 263 6.47 -1.55 -22.65
N MET A 264 5.62 -0.55 -22.45
CA MET A 264 5.99 0.75 -21.92
C MET A 264 5.18 1.01 -20.65
N CYS A 265 5.87 1.32 -19.55
CA CYS A 265 5.22 1.68 -18.31
C CYS A 265 4.67 3.11 -18.40
N MET A 266 3.37 3.28 -18.22
CA MET A 266 2.71 4.59 -18.30
C MET A 266 2.96 5.48 -17.07
N ARG A 267 3.57 4.95 -15.99
CA ARG A 267 3.90 5.72 -14.78
C ARG A 267 5.20 6.50 -14.93
N ASN A 268 6.26 5.85 -15.41
CA ASN A 268 7.61 6.41 -15.53
C ASN A 268 8.09 6.56 -16.98
N HIS A 269 7.30 6.12 -17.97
CA HIS A 269 7.62 6.11 -19.40
C HIS A 269 8.87 5.29 -19.75
N GLU A 270 9.20 4.28 -18.94
CA GLU A 270 10.31 3.37 -19.21
C GLU A 270 9.83 2.08 -19.90
N GLY A 271 10.69 1.54 -20.78
CA GLY A 271 10.43 0.28 -21.46
C GLY A 271 10.58 -0.93 -20.53
N LEU A 272 9.78 -1.96 -20.76
CA LEU A 272 9.88 -3.29 -20.16
C LEU A 272 10.00 -4.30 -21.29
N VAL A 273 10.99 -5.19 -21.23
CA VAL A 273 11.18 -6.26 -22.21
C VAL A 273 11.18 -7.60 -21.47
N ILE A 274 10.39 -8.55 -21.95
CA ILE A 274 10.37 -9.92 -21.44
C ILE A 274 10.79 -10.85 -22.57
N GLU A 275 11.87 -11.58 -22.37
CA GLU A 275 12.43 -12.53 -23.32
C GLU A 275 12.52 -13.92 -22.69
N ILE A 276 12.10 -14.94 -23.44
CA ILE A 276 12.23 -16.34 -23.05
C ILE A 276 12.90 -17.09 -24.20
N GLY A 277 14.05 -17.68 -23.93
CA GLY A 277 14.80 -18.50 -24.87
C GLY A 277 14.25 -19.93 -24.97
N PRO A 278 14.65 -20.68 -26.01
CA PRO A 278 14.12 -22.01 -26.30
C PRO A 278 14.42 -23.07 -25.24
N LYS A 279 15.42 -22.82 -24.37
CA LYS A 279 15.84 -23.73 -23.30
C LYS A 279 15.26 -23.40 -21.92
N GLY A 280 14.50 -22.30 -21.78
CA GLY A 280 14.01 -21.81 -20.49
C GLY A 280 14.81 -20.65 -19.88
N GLU A 281 15.85 -20.16 -20.59
CA GLU A 281 16.60 -18.96 -20.24
C GLU A 281 15.69 -17.74 -20.37
N CYS A 282 15.43 -17.02 -19.27
CA CYS A 282 14.53 -15.89 -19.23
C CYS A 282 15.30 -14.60 -18.90
N VAL A 283 14.97 -13.52 -19.61
CA VAL A 283 15.54 -12.19 -19.38
C VAL A 283 14.42 -11.18 -19.25
N ILE A 284 14.36 -10.50 -18.12
CA ILE A 284 13.46 -9.36 -17.89
C ILE A 284 14.32 -8.10 -17.87
N ARG A 285 14.09 -7.16 -18.79
CA ARG A 285 14.79 -5.87 -18.85
C ARG A 285 13.85 -4.75 -18.44
N HIS A 286 14.19 -4.04 -17.36
CA HIS A 286 13.53 -2.83 -16.90
C HIS A 286 14.43 -2.14 -15.87
N ASN A 287 14.37 -0.81 -15.78
CA ASN A 287 15.24 -0.06 -14.86
C ASN A 287 14.75 -0.10 -13.40
N ASP A 288 13.46 -0.32 -13.18
CA ASP A 288 12.89 -0.45 -11.83
C ASP A 288 13.01 -1.89 -11.31
N ILE A 289 13.76 -2.04 -10.21
CA ILE A 289 14.00 -3.31 -9.54
C ILE A 289 12.74 -3.89 -8.90
N ASP A 290 11.84 -3.04 -8.38
CA ASP A 290 10.62 -3.49 -7.72
C ASP A 290 9.64 -4.09 -8.72
N ALA A 291 9.50 -3.47 -9.89
CA ALA A 291 8.70 -3.97 -10.99
C ALA A 291 9.25 -5.31 -11.53
N CYS A 292 10.57 -5.42 -11.74
CA CYS A 292 11.22 -6.69 -12.10
C CYS A 292 10.95 -7.79 -11.06
N GLY A 293 11.05 -7.47 -9.77
CA GLY A 293 10.74 -8.40 -8.68
C GLY A 293 9.28 -8.82 -8.68
N GLY A 294 8.34 -7.88 -8.84
CA GLY A 294 6.91 -8.16 -8.93
C GLY A 294 6.56 -9.09 -10.09
N LEU A 295 7.14 -8.82 -11.28
CA LEU A 295 6.98 -9.66 -12.47
C LEU A 295 7.50 -11.07 -12.23
N LEU A 296 8.73 -11.19 -11.74
CA LEU A 296 9.35 -12.49 -11.48
C LEU A 296 8.57 -13.32 -10.47
N GLN A 297 8.15 -12.71 -9.36
CA GLN A 297 7.35 -13.40 -8.32
C GLN A 297 6.00 -13.84 -8.88
N SER A 298 5.32 -12.99 -9.65
CA SER A 298 4.04 -13.35 -10.28
C SER A 298 4.18 -14.48 -11.31
N LEU A 299 5.29 -14.49 -12.06
CA LEU A 299 5.58 -15.50 -13.05
C LEU A 299 5.87 -16.86 -12.38
N ALA A 300 6.67 -16.85 -11.32
CA ALA A 300 6.97 -18.04 -10.56
C ALA A 300 5.73 -18.61 -9.84
N GLU A 301 4.85 -17.75 -9.33
CA GLU A 301 3.56 -18.15 -8.75
C GLU A 301 2.68 -18.85 -9.80
N ALA A 302 2.58 -18.29 -11.01
CA ALA A 302 1.80 -18.88 -12.11
C ALA A 302 2.38 -20.20 -12.63
N LEU A 303 3.71 -20.35 -12.63
CA LEU A 303 4.40 -21.58 -13.05
C LEU A 303 4.53 -22.62 -11.91
N GLY A 304 4.21 -22.25 -10.66
CA GLY A 304 4.35 -23.13 -9.49
C GLY A 304 5.79 -23.39 -9.05
N ILE A 305 6.70 -22.44 -9.28
CA ILE A 305 8.14 -22.59 -8.98
C ILE A 305 8.41 -22.18 -7.53
N THR A 306 8.97 -23.10 -6.75
CA THR A 306 9.26 -22.89 -5.32
C THR A 306 10.64 -22.32 -5.03
N GLU A 307 11.60 -22.54 -5.91
CA GLU A 307 12.98 -22.04 -5.77
C GLU A 307 13.53 -21.55 -7.11
N LEU A 308 14.07 -20.34 -7.13
CA LEU A 308 14.68 -19.76 -8.33
C LEU A 308 15.87 -18.88 -7.95
N LYS A 309 17.01 -19.13 -8.62
CA LYS A 309 18.19 -18.28 -8.57
C LYS A 309 18.18 -17.32 -9.75
N SER A 310 18.62 -16.09 -9.52
CA SER A 310 18.70 -15.06 -10.55
C SER A 310 20.00 -14.26 -10.45
N SER A 311 20.43 -13.78 -11.62
CA SER A 311 21.50 -12.80 -11.80
C SER A 311 20.85 -11.46 -12.17
N ALA A 312 21.20 -10.40 -11.46
CA ALA A 312 20.54 -9.11 -11.56
C ALA A 312 21.55 -7.99 -11.81
N HIS A 313 21.41 -7.27 -12.91
CA HIS A 313 22.26 -6.14 -13.26
C HIS A 313 21.49 -4.83 -13.19
N PHE A 314 21.67 -4.08 -12.09
CA PHE A 314 21.07 -2.76 -11.87
C PHE A 314 22.13 -1.71 -11.52
N PRO A 315 22.75 -1.04 -12.50
CA PRO A 315 23.85 -0.10 -12.27
C PRO A 315 23.50 1.02 -11.29
N ALA A 316 22.31 1.61 -11.41
CA ALA A 316 21.88 2.72 -10.56
C ALA A 316 21.74 2.28 -9.08
N CYS A 317 21.09 1.13 -8.83
CA CYS A 317 20.96 0.57 -7.49
C CYS A 317 22.33 0.24 -6.88
N LEU A 318 23.23 -0.36 -7.66
CA LEU A 318 24.58 -0.69 -7.20
C LEU A 318 25.40 0.55 -6.84
N GLN A 319 25.28 1.63 -7.63
CA GLN A 319 25.93 2.90 -7.31
C GLN A 319 25.38 3.51 -6.01
N ILE A 320 24.06 3.47 -5.79
CA ILE A 320 23.44 3.94 -4.54
C ILE A 320 23.99 3.16 -3.35
N VAL A 321 24.00 1.83 -3.43
CA VAL A 321 24.53 0.96 -2.37
C VAL A 321 26.01 1.27 -2.11
N GLN A 322 26.82 1.43 -3.15
CA GLN A 322 28.24 1.77 -3.02
C GLN A 322 28.44 3.13 -2.34
N ASN A 323 27.65 4.13 -2.71
CA ASN A 323 27.71 5.46 -2.09
C ASN A 323 27.30 5.41 -0.62
N VAL A 324 26.28 4.63 -0.28
CA VAL A 324 25.86 4.45 1.12
C VAL A 324 26.96 3.79 1.92
N ILE A 325 27.54 2.69 1.42
CA ILE A 325 28.64 1.98 2.10
C ILE A 325 29.84 2.91 2.33
N ASN A 326 30.23 3.69 1.32
CA ASN A 326 31.39 4.59 1.44
C ASN A 326 31.16 5.75 2.42
N THR A 327 29.90 6.16 2.64
CA THR A 327 29.56 7.30 3.50
C THR A 327 29.08 6.90 4.89
N ILE A 328 28.86 5.62 5.15
CA ILE A 328 28.24 5.17 6.40
C ILE A 328 29.18 5.34 7.59
N ASP A 329 30.47 5.05 7.41
CA ASP A 329 31.49 5.13 8.46
C ASP A 329 31.69 6.59 8.90
N GLU A 330 31.79 7.52 7.93
CA GLU A 330 31.83 8.96 8.21
C GLU A 330 30.59 9.43 8.98
N LYS A 331 29.40 8.91 8.62
CA LYS A 331 28.15 9.25 9.34
C LYS A 331 28.12 8.68 10.75
N TYR A 332 28.69 7.49 10.99
CA TYR A 332 28.84 6.94 12.34
C TYR A 332 29.77 7.82 13.18
N GLU A 333 30.96 8.15 12.66
CA GLU A 333 31.93 9.00 13.35
C GLU A 333 31.36 10.38 13.72
N ILE A 334 30.64 11.03 12.78
CA ILE A 334 29.98 12.31 13.03
C ILE A 334 28.93 12.18 14.14
N ASN A 335 28.13 11.12 14.15
CA ASN A 335 27.12 10.89 15.17
C ASN A 335 27.73 10.69 16.56
N ASP A 336 28.82 9.90 16.65
CA ASP A 336 29.52 9.63 17.90
C ASP A 336 30.18 10.90 18.44
N ARG A 337 30.83 11.69 17.57
CA ARG A 337 31.41 12.99 17.95
C ARG A 337 30.35 13.95 18.48
N LEU A 338 29.22 14.11 17.77
CA LEU A 338 28.13 14.98 18.20
C LEU A 338 27.47 14.49 19.50
N ALA A 339 27.43 13.17 19.74
CA ALA A 339 26.94 12.61 20.99
C ALA A 339 27.86 12.95 22.17
N ALA A 340 29.19 12.87 21.98
CA ALA A 340 30.17 13.26 22.98
C ALA A 340 30.11 14.77 23.29
N GLU A 341 30.11 15.62 22.27
CA GLU A 341 29.99 17.08 22.44
C GLU A 341 28.70 17.47 23.18
N TRP A 342 27.58 16.83 22.85
CA TRP A 342 26.30 17.09 23.52
C TRP A 342 26.34 16.66 24.99
N ALA A 343 26.97 15.53 25.31
CA ALA A 343 27.14 15.06 26.68
C ALA A 343 28.00 16.03 27.51
N ASP A 344 29.10 16.54 26.94
CA ASP A 344 29.96 17.53 27.60
C ASP A 344 29.21 18.83 27.91
N ARG A 345 28.43 19.35 26.95
CA ARG A 345 27.63 20.56 27.18
C ARG A 345 26.51 20.31 28.20
N LEU A 346 25.86 19.15 28.16
CA LEU A 346 24.83 18.79 29.14
C LEU A 346 25.41 18.73 30.56
N ASN A 347 26.62 18.20 30.72
CA ASN A 347 27.33 18.19 32.00
C ASN A 347 27.69 19.61 32.44
N ALA A 348 28.15 20.48 31.54
CA ALA A 348 28.44 21.88 31.86
C ALA A 348 27.18 22.65 32.31
N VAL A 349 26.01 22.36 31.73
CA VAL A 349 24.74 22.94 32.20
C VAL A 349 24.40 22.43 33.59
N ARG A 350 24.46 21.11 33.83
CA ARG A 350 24.19 20.53 35.16
C ARG A 350 25.10 21.14 36.24
N GLU A 351 26.40 21.23 35.97
CA GLU A 351 27.38 21.85 36.87
C GLU A 351 27.07 23.33 37.15
N THR A 352 26.71 24.09 36.11
CA THR A 352 26.35 25.51 36.25
C THR A 352 25.06 25.68 37.05
N THR A 353 24.07 24.80 36.87
CA THR A 353 22.82 24.80 37.64
C THR A 353 23.09 24.52 39.12
N VAL A 354 23.84 23.46 39.45
CA VAL A 354 24.18 23.14 40.86
C VAL A 354 24.90 24.31 41.53
N ARG A 355 25.91 24.89 40.87
CA ARG A 355 26.62 26.06 41.41
C ARG A 355 25.73 27.28 41.58
N ALA A 356 24.79 27.52 40.66
CA ALA A 356 23.87 28.64 40.75
C ALA A 356 22.95 28.49 41.98
N GLU A 357 22.43 27.29 42.22
CA GLU A 357 21.61 26.97 43.39
C GLU A 357 22.41 27.10 44.70
N ASP A 358 23.67 26.65 44.73
CA ASP A 358 24.54 26.83 45.91
C ASP A 358 24.70 28.32 46.28
N PHE A 359 24.89 29.19 45.29
CA PHE A 359 24.98 30.65 45.55
C PHE A 359 23.67 31.26 46.03
N LEU A 360 22.51 30.72 45.63
CA LEU A 360 21.21 31.14 46.15
C LEU A 360 21.04 30.73 47.62
N VAL A 361 21.44 29.51 47.98
CA VAL A 361 21.43 29.02 49.37
C VAL A 361 22.30 29.93 50.25
N LEU A 362 23.47 30.35 49.73
CA LEU A 362 24.38 31.30 50.39
C LEU A 362 23.92 32.77 50.32
N ARG A 363 22.72 33.06 49.78
CA ARG A 363 22.12 34.40 49.61
C ARG A 363 22.96 35.39 48.78
N ASN A 364 23.83 34.90 47.90
CA ASN A 364 24.61 35.72 46.98
C ASN A 364 23.92 35.85 45.61
N ALA A 365 22.93 36.73 45.53
CA ALA A 365 22.11 36.93 44.33
C ALA A 365 22.92 37.44 43.12
N THR A 366 23.98 38.20 43.33
CA THR A 366 24.79 38.79 42.24
C THR A 366 25.54 37.73 41.45
N ASN A 367 26.15 36.76 42.15
CA ASN A 367 26.87 35.66 41.51
C ASN A 367 25.91 34.62 40.93
N ALA A 368 24.79 34.34 41.60
CA ALA A 368 23.72 33.49 41.06
C ALA A 368 23.18 34.05 39.72
N LYS A 369 22.91 35.36 39.64
CA LYS A 369 22.43 36.01 38.39
C LYS A 369 23.41 35.82 37.23
N LYS A 370 24.72 35.95 37.46
CA LYS A 370 25.74 35.73 36.43
C LYS A 370 25.74 34.28 35.92
N LEU A 371 25.59 33.30 36.83
CA LEU A 371 25.53 31.89 36.46
C LEU A 371 24.23 31.54 35.72
N TYR A 372 23.08 32.12 36.07
CA TYR A 372 21.85 31.93 35.30
C TYR A 372 21.92 32.54 33.90
N VAL A 373 22.58 33.70 33.72
CA VAL A 373 22.82 34.26 32.38
C VAL A 373 23.70 33.30 31.56
N ARG A 374 24.76 32.74 32.16
CA ARG A 374 25.59 31.72 31.52
C ARG A 374 24.80 30.45 31.19
N MET A 375 23.95 29.98 32.11
CA MET A 375 23.08 28.83 31.91
C MET A 375 22.11 29.05 30.74
N ALA A 376 21.55 30.25 30.60
CA ALA A 376 20.65 30.59 29.50
C ALA A 376 21.37 30.53 28.13
N ILE A 377 22.61 30.99 28.06
CA ILE A 377 23.45 30.88 26.86
C ILE A 377 23.74 29.41 26.54
N LEU A 378 24.23 28.64 27.53
CA LEU A 378 24.51 27.21 27.36
C LEU A 378 23.26 26.42 26.95
N ASN A 379 22.09 26.75 27.50
CA ASN A 379 20.83 26.10 27.13
C ASN A 379 20.47 26.36 25.66
N ARG A 380 20.63 27.60 25.19
CA ARG A 380 20.38 27.92 23.77
C ARG A 380 21.34 27.16 22.86
N GLU A 381 22.61 27.04 23.25
CA GLU A 381 23.60 26.28 22.51
C GLU A 381 23.30 24.78 22.47
N ILE A 382 22.88 24.18 23.60
CA ILE A 382 22.49 22.76 23.65
C ILE A 382 21.30 22.48 22.75
N VAL A 383 20.29 23.36 22.73
CA VAL A 383 19.11 23.19 21.86
C VAL A 383 19.54 23.22 20.39
N GLN A 384 20.43 24.14 20.01
CA GLN A 384 20.96 24.21 18.64
C GLN A 384 21.78 22.95 18.28
N GLN A 385 22.67 22.50 19.16
CA GLN A 385 23.43 21.27 18.93
C GLN A 385 22.54 20.03 18.88
N HIS A 386 21.50 19.96 19.71
CA HIS A 386 20.54 18.87 19.68
C HIS A 386 19.83 18.79 18.32
N ALA A 387 19.43 19.93 17.75
CA ALA A 387 18.85 19.96 16.41
C ALA A 387 19.83 19.42 15.34
N VAL A 388 21.10 19.84 15.39
CA VAL A 388 22.14 19.32 14.48
C VAL A 388 22.34 17.81 14.64
N ARG A 389 22.38 17.31 15.88
CA ARG A 389 22.49 15.88 16.18
C ARG A 389 21.30 15.09 15.66
N MET A 390 20.07 15.61 15.80
CA MET A 390 18.87 14.94 15.27
C MET A 390 18.93 14.82 13.75
N ASN A 391 19.31 15.88 13.05
CA ASN A 391 19.47 15.86 11.59
C ASN A 391 20.56 14.87 11.14
N ALA A 392 21.70 14.82 11.84
CA ALA A 392 22.77 13.86 11.55
C ALA A 392 22.33 12.40 11.80
N ARG A 393 21.53 12.17 12.83
CA ARG A 393 20.96 10.85 13.14
C ARG A 393 19.92 10.43 12.10
N GLU A 394 19.06 11.35 11.68
CA GLU A 394 18.06 11.10 10.62
C GLU A 394 18.75 10.71 9.31
N ALA A 395 19.80 11.45 8.90
CA ALA A 395 20.57 11.13 7.70
C ALA A 395 21.25 9.74 7.76
N LEU A 396 21.73 9.32 8.93
CA LEU A 396 22.28 7.96 9.13
C LEU A 396 21.17 6.90 9.03
N LEU A 397 20.03 7.11 9.70
CA LEU A 397 18.89 6.20 9.64
C LEU A 397 18.34 6.04 8.22
N ASP A 398 18.27 7.12 7.45
CA ASP A 398 17.79 7.06 6.07
C ASP A 398 18.76 6.32 5.14
N SER A 399 20.07 6.43 5.40
CA SER A 399 21.07 5.64 4.67
C SER A 399 20.94 4.15 4.97
N LEU A 400 20.72 3.79 6.24
CA LEU A 400 20.47 2.41 6.67
C LEU A 400 19.17 1.85 6.11
N LYS A 401 18.09 2.65 6.08
CA LYS A 401 16.83 2.26 5.44
C LYS A 401 17.04 2.01 3.96
N LEU A 402 17.73 2.89 3.26
CA LEU A 402 18.00 2.75 1.83
C LEU A 402 18.79 1.47 1.52
N LEU A 403 19.80 1.14 2.34
CA LEU A 403 20.55 -0.10 2.23
C LEU A 403 19.66 -1.34 2.45
N ASN A 404 18.82 -1.33 3.49
CA ASN A 404 17.91 -2.43 3.77
C ASN A 404 16.87 -2.63 2.66
N VAL A 405 16.27 -1.53 2.17
CA VAL A 405 15.33 -1.57 1.04
C VAL A 405 16.01 -2.14 -0.20
N ALA A 406 17.24 -1.71 -0.52
CA ALA A 406 17.98 -2.25 -1.66
C ALA A 406 18.25 -3.76 -1.51
N ILE A 407 18.60 -4.23 -0.31
CA ILE A 407 18.80 -5.68 -0.04
C ILE A 407 17.48 -6.45 -0.21
N GLU A 408 16.38 -5.92 0.33
CA GLU A 408 15.05 -6.53 0.19
C GLU A 408 14.58 -6.58 -1.26
N GLN A 409 14.78 -5.51 -2.03
CA GLN A 409 14.49 -5.45 -3.47
C GLN A 409 15.28 -6.51 -4.25
N ASN A 410 16.59 -6.63 -3.98
CA ASN A 410 17.42 -7.66 -4.62
C ASN A 410 17.08 -9.09 -4.16
N ALA A 411 16.57 -9.26 -2.93
CA ALA A 411 16.08 -10.54 -2.45
C ALA A 411 14.76 -10.94 -3.13
N ARG A 412 13.88 -9.97 -3.43
CA ARG A 412 12.64 -10.19 -4.19
C ARG A 412 12.88 -10.65 -5.63
N LEU A 413 14.07 -10.44 -6.18
CA LEU A 413 14.48 -11.02 -7.46
C LEU A 413 14.77 -12.52 -7.37
N ARG A 414 14.66 -13.14 -6.20
CA ARG A 414 14.91 -14.58 -5.99
C ARG A 414 13.71 -15.21 -5.30
N ILE A 415 13.52 -16.50 -5.48
CA ILE A 415 12.36 -17.22 -4.92
C ILE A 415 12.84 -18.36 -4.02
N GLY A 416 12.13 -18.54 -2.91
CA GLY A 416 12.42 -19.59 -1.92
C GLY A 416 13.67 -19.31 -1.08
N ASN A 417 14.45 -20.37 -0.83
CA ASN A 417 15.60 -20.32 0.08
C ASN A 417 16.70 -19.36 -0.40
N ALA A 418 16.87 -19.17 -1.72
CA ALA A 418 17.87 -18.28 -2.30
C ALA A 418 17.71 -16.81 -1.86
N ALA A 419 16.46 -16.34 -1.70
CA ALA A 419 16.20 -14.99 -1.20
C ALA A 419 16.61 -14.84 0.27
N SER A 420 16.29 -15.84 1.10
CA SER A 420 16.64 -15.84 2.53
C SER A 420 18.15 -15.97 2.76
N GLU A 421 18.84 -16.76 1.93
CA GLU A 421 20.29 -16.94 1.98
C GLU A 421 21.02 -15.64 1.61
N LEU A 422 20.57 -14.94 0.55
CA LEU A 422 21.10 -13.63 0.18
C LEU A 422 21.01 -12.64 1.35
N ILE A 423 19.86 -12.52 2.01
CA ILE A 423 19.68 -11.59 3.14
C ILE A 423 20.65 -11.94 4.28
N LYS A 424 20.84 -13.23 4.57
CA LYS A 424 21.77 -13.68 5.61
C LYS A 424 23.22 -13.33 5.25
N GLU A 425 23.64 -13.60 4.02
CA GLU A 425 25.01 -13.30 3.57
C GLU A 425 25.26 -11.80 3.43
N CYS A 426 24.30 -11.00 2.94
CA CYS A 426 24.40 -9.55 2.95
C CYS A 426 24.55 -8.99 4.37
N ARG A 427 23.79 -9.50 5.34
CA ARG A 427 23.93 -9.09 6.75
C ARG A 427 25.29 -9.48 7.34
N LYS A 428 25.79 -10.68 7.02
CA LYS A 428 27.15 -11.10 7.43
C LYS A 428 28.22 -10.21 6.82
N ALA A 429 28.10 -9.88 5.53
CA ALA A 429 29.04 -9.02 4.82
C ALA A 429 29.09 -7.60 5.42
N ILE A 430 27.95 -7.07 5.85
CA ILE A 430 27.87 -5.78 6.56
C ILE A 430 28.57 -5.86 7.92
N VAL A 431 28.34 -6.93 8.69
CA VAL A 431 28.99 -7.12 10.01
C VAL A 431 30.50 -7.34 9.89
N MET A 432 30.95 -7.98 8.81
CA MET A 432 32.37 -8.22 8.53
C MET A 432 33.05 -7.06 7.80
N GLU A 433 32.37 -5.92 7.61
CA GLU A 433 32.87 -4.71 6.90
C GLU A 433 33.41 -5.01 5.49
N ASN A 434 32.89 -6.04 4.83
CA ASN A 434 33.40 -6.49 3.53
C ASN A 434 32.73 -5.77 2.36
N ASN A 435 33.03 -4.47 2.26
CA ASN A 435 32.40 -3.51 1.36
C ASN A 435 32.49 -3.87 -0.14
N LEU A 436 33.47 -4.68 -0.54
CA LEU A 436 33.67 -5.10 -1.94
C LEU A 436 32.84 -6.34 -2.33
N THR A 437 32.36 -7.10 -1.35
CA THR A 437 31.59 -8.34 -1.60
C THR A 437 30.10 -8.08 -1.75
N LEU A 438 29.57 -7.03 -1.12
CA LEU A 438 28.13 -6.74 -1.14
C LEU A 438 27.59 -6.48 -2.56
N PRO A 439 28.22 -5.64 -3.41
CA PRO A 439 27.72 -5.42 -4.77
C PRO A 439 27.71 -6.70 -5.62
N LYS A 440 28.71 -7.57 -5.44
CA LYS A 440 28.82 -8.85 -6.14
C LYS A 440 27.76 -9.84 -5.67
N LEU A 441 27.50 -9.90 -4.37
CA LEU A 441 26.44 -10.72 -3.77
C LEU A 441 25.05 -10.29 -4.28
N LEU A 442 24.79 -8.98 -4.38
CA LEU A 442 23.52 -8.49 -4.91
C LEU A 442 23.34 -8.90 -6.39
N GLN A 443 24.40 -8.76 -7.19
CA GLN A 443 24.38 -9.07 -8.62
C GLN A 443 24.20 -10.57 -8.90
N TYR A 444 25.04 -11.43 -8.34
CA TYR A 444 25.08 -12.85 -8.71
C TYR A 444 24.42 -13.78 -7.69
N GLY A 445 24.17 -13.32 -6.47
CA GLY A 445 23.71 -14.14 -5.37
C GLY A 445 24.84 -14.92 -4.70
N VAL A 446 24.45 -16.00 -4.01
CA VAL A 446 25.34 -16.94 -3.30
C VAL A 446 25.64 -18.17 -4.14
#